data_AF-A0A5Z1UDE2-F1
#
_entry.id   AF-A0A5Z1UDE2-F1
#
_cell.length_a   1.000
_cell.length_b   1.000
_cell.length_c   1.000
_cell.angle_alpha   90.00
_cell.angle_beta   90.00
_cell.angle_gamma   90.00
#
_symmetry.space_group_name_H-M   'P 1'
#
loop_
_entity.id
_entity.type
_entity.pdbx_description
1 polymer ?
#
loop_
_entity_poly.entity_id
_entity_poly.type
_entity_poly.pdbx_seq_one_letter_code
_entity_poly.pdbx_strand_id
1 'polypeptide(L)'
;RNDYNEYGQLSSRIGAKWELKGLCYQNKEGLKNEDLKTLCSYFNIEDKKAIDLVFNLARGNFRKSEKLLKRACEFADGKAVELKHIEAAASFLMLG
;
A
#
# COMPACT_ATOMS: atom_id res chain seq x y z
N ARG A 1 -2.41 -1.97 -31.01
CA ARG A 1 -2.78 -3.06 -30.07
C ARG A 1 -2.89 -2.43 -28.70
N ASN A 2 -4.09 -2.39 -28.15
CA ASN A 2 -4.35 -1.80 -26.85
C ASN A 2 -4.13 -2.90 -25.81
N ASP A 3 -2.89 -3.03 -25.34
CA ASP A 3 -2.52 -3.98 -24.28
C ASP A 3 -2.95 -3.41 -22.92
N TYR A 4 -4.24 -3.13 -22.77
CA TYR A 4 -4.85 -2.87 -21.48
C TYR A 4 -4.85 -4.18 -20.69
N ASN A 5 -3.73 -4.45 -20.01
CA ASN A 5 -3.72 -5.42 -18.94
C ASN A 5 -4.57 -4.80 -17.81
N GLU A 6 -5.78 -5.34 -17.59
CA GLU A 6 -6.73 -4.87 -16.57
C GLU A 6 -6.15 -4.85 -15.15
N TYR A 7 -5.03 -5.56 -14.95
CA TYR A 7 -4.28 -5.69 -13.71
C TYR A 7 -3.05 -4.76 -13.62
N GLY A 8 -2.71 -4.05 -14.71
CA GLY A 8 -1.57 -3.16 -14.76
C GLY A 8 -1.88 -1.80 -14.13
N GLN A 9 -1.37 -1.53 -12.92
CA GLN A 9 -1.44 -0.21 -12.30
C GLN A 9 -0.09 0.49 -12.34
N LEU A 10 -0.01 1.60 -13.05
CA LEU A 10 1.12 2.52 -13.01
C LEU A 10 1.00 3.40 -11.77
N SER A 11 2.01 3.35 -10.90
CA SER A 11 2.23 4.41 -9.93
C SER A 11 3.13 5.48 -10.54
N SER A 12 2.58 6.67 -10.77
CA SER A 12 3.39 7.86 -11.10
C SER A 12 4.14 8.42 -9.89
N ARG A 13 3.79 8.00 -8.66
CA ARG A 13 4.40 8.52 -7.43
C ARG A 13 5.67 7.76 -7.05
N ILE A 14 5.77 6.49 -7.43
CA ILE A 14 6.92 5.62 -7.21
C ILE A 14 7.68 5.39 -8.53
N GLY A 15 7.05 5.62 -9.68
CA GLY A 15 7.65 5.40 -10.99
C GLY A 15 7.72 3.91 -11.37
N ALA A 16 6.81 3.10 -10.82
CA ALA A 16 6.76 1.65 -11.03
C ALA A 16 5.41 1.21 -11.61
N LYS A 17 5.45 0.24 -12.55
CA LYS A 17 4.27 -0.47 -13.04
C LYS A 17 4.08 -1.73 -12.19
N TRP A 18 2.89 -1.87 -11.61
CA TRP A 18 2.50 -3.00 -10.80
C TRP A 18 1.52 -3.89 -11.57
N GLU A 19 1.77 -5.19 -11.61
CA GLU A 19 0.81 -6.17 -12.10
C GLU A 19 0.12 -6.80 -10.89
N LEU A 20 -1.10 -6.34 -10.61
CA LEU A 20 -1.84 -6.67 -9.40
C LEU A 20 -2.91 -7.70 -9.71
N LYS A 21 -2.94 -8.84 -9.02
CA LYS A 21 -4.07 -9.78 -9.11
C LYS A 21 -5.33 -9.27 -8.40
N GLY A 22 -5.19 -8.19 -7.66
CA GLY A 22 -6.21 -7.54 -6.85
C GLY A 22 -5.60 -7.24 -5.50
N LEU A 23 -5.49 -5.95 -5.13
CA LEU A 23 -4.69 -5.55 -3.97
C LEU A 23 -5.04 -6.36 -2.70
N CYS A 24 -6.34 -6.51 -2.49
CA CYS A 24 -6.91 -7.52 -1.63
C CYS A 24 -8.17 -8.10 -2.29
N TYR A 25 -8.35 -9.41 -2.21
CA TYR A 25 -9.53 -10.09 -2.76
C TYR A 25 -9.96 -11.22 -1.83
N GLN A 26 -11.25 -11.53 -1.81
CA GLN A 26 -11.78 -12.66 -1.05
C GLN A 26 -11.96 -13.87 -1.98
N ASN A 27 -11.41 -15.02 -1.60
CA ASN A 27 -11.62 -16.28 -2.30
C ASN A 27 -12.16 -17.35 -1.32
N LYS A 28 -12.31 -18.59 -1.79
CA LYS A 28 -12.82 -19.72 -0.99
C LYS A 28 -11.95 -20.06 0.23
N GLU A 29 -10.71 -19.58 0.27
CA GLU A 29 -9.74 -19.79 1.36
C GLU A 29 -9.64 -18.58 2.30
N GLY A 30 -10.36 -17.49 2.02
CA GLY A 30 -10.37 -16.27 2.82
C GLY A 30 -9.88 -15.02 2.08
N LEU A 31 -9.53 -13.99 2.84
CA LEU A 31 -8.99 -12.73 2.31
C LEU A 31 -7.51 -12.93 1.92
N LYS A 32 -7.20 -12.69 0.65
CA LYS A 32 -5.84 -12.65 0.12
C LYS A 32 -5.40 -11.20 0.00
N ASN A 33 -4.16 -10.91 0.43
CA ASN A 33 -3.56 -9.58 0.44
C ASN A 33 -2.09 -9.60 -0.04
N GLU A 34 -1.75 -10.53 -0.95
CA GLU A 34 -0.38 -10.74 -1.44
C GLU A 34 0.18 -9.49 -2.15
N ASP A 35 -0.65 -8.82 -2.96
CA ASP A 35 -0.30 -7.57 -3.62
C ASP A 35 -0.02 -6.45 -2.60
N LEU A 36 -0.83 -6.36 -1.53
CA LEU A 36 -0.58 -5.41 -0.44
C LEU A 36 0.73 -5.71 0.28
N LYS A 37 1.03 -6.99 0.57
CA LYS A 37 2.30 -7.38 1.19
C LYS A 37 3.49 -7.02 0.32
N THR A 38 3.38 -7.25 -0.99
CA THR A 38 4.41 -6.87 -1.96
C THR A 38 4.60 -5.35 -1.97
N LEU A 39 3.50 -4.59 -1.93
CA LEU A 39 3.55 -3.14 -1.83
C LEU A 39 4.21 -2.67 -0.52
N CYS A 40 3.86 -3.23 0.63
CA CYS A 40 4.48 -2.89 1.91
C CYS A 40 5.97 -3.26 1.94
N SER A 41 6.34 -4.42 1.41
CA SER A 41 7.73 -4.87 1.29
C SER A 41 8.58 -3.93 0.43
N TYR A 42 8.03 -3.36 -0.65
CA TYR A 42 8.70 -2.33 -1.44
C TYR A 42 9.08 -1.09 -0.60
N PHE A 43 8.32 -0.79 0.45
CA PHE A 43 8.61 0.27 1.41
C PHE A 43 9.36 -0.21 2.66
N ASN A 44 9.95 -1.42 2.63
CA ASN A 44 10.63 -2.08 3.75
C ASN A 44 9.75 -2.27 4.99
N ILE A 45 8.45 -2.53 4.79
CA ILE A 45 7.48 -2.78 5.87
C ILE A 45 7.06 -4.24 5.81
N GLU A 46 7.59 -5.02 6.75
CA GLU A 46 7.30 -6.46 6.89
C GLU A 46 6.48 -6.79 8.14
N ASP A 47 6.34 -5.83 9.06
CA ASP A 47 5.53 -6.02 10.28
C ASP A 47 4.07 -6.24 9.91
N LYS A 48 3.54 -7.41 10.30
CA LYS A 48 2.15 -7.78 10.07
C LYS A 48 1.15 -6.73 10.59
N LYS A 49 1.40 -6.14 11.76
CA LYS A 49 0.52 -5.10 12.33
C LYS A 49 0.50 -3.84 11.46
N ALA A 50 1.66 -3.46 10.91
CA ALA A 50 1.76 -2.32 10.01
C ALA A 50 1.01 -2.60 8.69
N ILE A 51 1.15 -3.81 8.14
CA ILE A 51 0.43 -4.24 6.94
C ILE A 51 -1.09 -4.25 7.17
N ASP A 52 -1.54 -4.80 8.30
CA ASP A 52 -2.96 -4.84 8.68
C ASP A 52 -3.52 -3.43 8.90
N LEU A 53 -2.73 -2.52 9.50
CA LEU A 53 -3.11 -1.12 9.66
C LEU A 53 -3.29 -0.43 8.30
N VAL A 54 -2.35 -0.61 7.38
CA VAL A 54 -2.45 -0.08 6.00
C VAL A 54 -3.68 -0.64 5.30
N PHE A 55 -3.93 -1.94 5.43
CA PHE A 55 -5.12 -2.57 4.87
C PHE A 55 -6.40 -1.91 5.37
N ASN A 56 -6.52 -1.74 6.68
CA ASN A 56 -7.71 -1.17 7.31
C ASN A 56 -7.93 0.30 6.92
N LEU A 57 -6.86 1.10 6.88
CA LEU A 57 -6.94 2.53 6.53
C LEU A 57 -7.21 2.75 5.04
N ALA A 58 -6.54 1.99 4.17
CA ALA A 58 -6.68 2.12 2.73
C ALA A 58 -7.85 1.31 2.17
N ARG A 59 -8.46 0.42 2.97
CA ARG A 59 -9.53 -0.51 2.60
C ARG A 59 -9.21 -1.34 1.35
N GLY A 60 -7.97 -1.84 1.27
CA GLY A 60 -7.52 -2.62 0.13
C GLY A 60 -7.45 -1.84 -1.20
N ASN A 61 -7.41 -0.50 -1.19
CA ASN A 61 -7.25 0.29 -2.42
C ASN A 61 -5.77 0.58 -2.69
N PHE A 62 -5.26 0.24 -3.89
CA PHE A 62 -3.84 0.36 -4.24
C PHE A 62 -3.35 1.80 -4.07
N ARG A 63 -4.00 2.74 -4.75
CA ARG A 63 -3.59 4.15 -4.78
C ARG A 63 -3.62 4.80 -3.39
N LYS A 64 -4.58 4.41 -2.53
CA LYS A 64 -4.62 4.88 -1.13
C LYS A 64 -3.49 4.28 -0.31
N SER A 65 -3.27 2.97 -0.41
CA SER A 65 -2.20 2.27 0.31
C SER A 65 -0.84 2.85 -0.05
N GLU A 66 -0.61 3.03 -1.34
CA GLU A 66 0.60 3.59 -1.89
C GLU A 66 0.86 5.04 -1.43
N LYS A 67 -0.16 5.91 -1.50
CA LYS A 67 -0.06 7.29 -1.02
C LYS A 67 0.22 7.35 0.49
N LEU A 68 -0.42 6.48 1.26
CA LEU A 68 -0.23 6.37 2.71
C LEU A 68 1.21 5.96 3.04
N LEU A 69 1.70 4.89 2.40
CA LEU A 69 3.04 4.34 2.62
C LEU A 69 4.14 5.32 2.22
N LYS A 70 3.99 6.01 1.08
CA LYS A 70 4.92 7.05 0.65
C LYS A 70 5.00 8.19 1.68
N ARG A 71 3.85 8.65 2.20
CA ARG A 71 3.80 9.68 3.24
C ARG A 71 4.40 9.19 4.56
N ALA A 72 4.17 7.93 4.93
CA ALA A 72 4.79 7.35 6.11
C ALA A 72 6.33 7.30 5.99
N CYS A 73 6.86 7.03 4.80
CA CYS A 73 8.30 7.12 4.52
C CYS A 73 8.82 8.56 4.64
N GLU A 74 8.06 9.55 4.14
CA GLU A 74 8.40 10.97 4.30
C GLU A 74 8.47 11.35 5.80
N PHE A 75 7.54 10.87 6.63
CA PHE A 75 7.56 11.10 8.08
C PHE A 75 8.63 10.32 8.84
N ALA A 76 9.09 9.19 8.29
CA ALA A 76 10.22 8.46 8.85
C ALA A 76 11.56 9.16 8.62
N ASP A 77 11.62 10.15 7.72
CA ASP A 77 12.79 10.99 7.45
C ASP A 77 14.08 10.17 7.22
N GLY A 78 13.99 9.20 6.29
CA GLY A 78 15.10 8.31 5.95
C GLY A 78 15.37 7.17 6.95
N LYS A 79 14.62 7.08 8.04
CA LYS A 79 14.66 5.96 8.99
C LYS A 79 13.66 4.86 8.60
N ALA A 80 13.70 3.75 9.32
CA ALA A 80 12.72 2.68 9.18
C ALA A 80 11.29 3.17 9.46
N VAL A 81 10.33 2.72 8.64
CA VAL A 81 8.93 3.04 8.84
C VAL A 81 8.38 2.22 10.00
N GLU A 82 7.86 2.91 11.02
CA GLU A 82 7.18 2.33 12.17
C GLU A 82 5.67 2.61 12.10
N LEU A 83 4.89 1.91 12.91
CA LEU A 83 3.43 2.12 13.04
C LEU A 83 3.05 3.59 13.22
N LYS A 84 3.78 4.32 14.08
CA LYS A 84 3.53 5.74 14.36
C LYS A 84 3.61 6.63 13.11
N HIS A 85 4.48 6.29 12.16
CA HIS A 85 4.63 7.05 10.90
C HIS A 85 3.43 6.80 9.98
N ILE A 86 2.89 5.57 9.97
CA ILE A 86 1.68 5.20 9.22
C ILE A 86 0.45 5.89 9.82
N GLU A 87 0.33 5.90 11.15
CA GLU A 87 -0.75 6.60 11.85
C GLU A 87 -0.71 8.10 11.58
N ALA A 88 0.46 8.73 11.72
CA ALA A 88 0.64 10.14 11.38
C ALA A 88 0.27 10.43 9.92
N ALA A 89 0.69 9.58 8.98
CA ALA A 89 0.33 9.71 7.57
C ALA A 89 -1.18 9.60 7.34
N ALA A 90 -1.86 8.70 8.06
CA ALA A 90 -3.30 8.52 7.99
C ALA A 90 -4.04 9.75 8.50
N SER A 91 -3.66 10.26 9.68
CA SER A 91 -4.24 11.46 10.27
C SER A 91 -4.07 12.66 9.34
N PHE A 92 -2.88 12.85 8.77
CA PHE A 92 -2.62 13.91 7.81
C PHE A 92 -3.52 13.82 6.57
N LEU A 93 -3.74 12.61 6.05
CA LEU A 93 -4.56 12.39 4.85
C LEU A 93 -6.08 12.47 5.10
N MET A 94 -6.53 12.35 6.35
CA MET A 94 -7.95 12.46 6.74
C MET A 94 -8.35 13.88 7.12
N LEU A 95 -7.39 14.72 7.54
CA LEU A 95 -7.61 16.12 7.93
C LEU A 95 -7.39 17.13 6.80
N GLY A 96 -6.92 16.67 5.64
CA GLY A 96 -6.60 17.50 4.47
C GLY A 96 -7.50 17.29 3.27
#